data_AF-A0A535IUF5-F1
#
_entry.id   AF-A0A535IUF5-F1
#
_cell.length_a   1.000
_cell.length_b   1.000
_cell.length_c   1.000
_cell.angle_alpha   90.00
_cell.angle_beta   90.00
_cell.angle_gamma   90.00
#
_symmetry.space_group_name_H-M   'P 1'
#
loop_
_entity.id
_entity.type
_entity.pdbx_description
1 polymer ?
#
loop_
_entity_poly.entity_id
_entity_poly.type
_entity_poly.pdbx_seq_one_letter_code
_entity_poly.pdbx_strand_id
1 'polypeptide(L)'
;MPDRLPPPGPSFIREQAVRIGDRRFRAGMSRPTTGPDDWWLTVLWVADDDGVASFTDIAPSSGPPADPPLVRLGPAIAGSLSGLIREENGRLAVRLTPVVAPEDTSRPWRCPLAVRAAFKWEAVREAALPPAQLAELVLTGFRDSVEGMHRR
;
A
#
# COMPACT_ATOMS: atom_id res chain seq x y z
N MET A 1 -7.57 -21.84 4.81
CA MET A 1 -6.86 -20.77 4.08
C MET A 1 -5.44 -21.25 3.91
N PRO A 2 -4.73 -20.96 2.80
CA PRO A 2 -3.27 -21.13 2.82
C PRO A 2 -2.71 -20.31 4.00
N ASP A 3 -1.60 -20.77 4.58
CA ASP A 3 -0.94 -20.05 5.66
C ASP A 3 -0.66 -18.61 5.22
N ARG A 4 -0.95 -17.65 6.10
CA ARG A 4 -0.66 -16.24 5.84
C ARG A 4 0.83 -16.08 5.61
N LEU A 5 1.18 -15.28 4.61
CA LEU A 5 2.60 -14.99 4.36
C LEU A 5 3.20 -14.30 5.59
N PRO A 6 4.45 -14.60 5.95
CA PRO A 6 5.15 -13.79 6.92
C PRO A 6 5.32 -12.36 6.38
N PRO A 7 5.41 -11.34 7.24
CA PRO A 7 5.81 -10.01 6.82
C PRO A 7 7.13 -10.07 6.02
N PRO A 8 7.32 -9.23 4.98
CA PRO A 8 8.54 -9.23 4.16
C PRO A 8 9.85 -9.00 4.94
N GLY A 9 9.75 -8.48 6.16
CA GLY A 9 10.85 -8.19 7.07
C GLY A 9 10.40 -7.19 8.14
N PRO A 10 11.32 -6.69 8.99
CA PRO A 10 11.01 -5.58 9.88
C PRO A 10 10.64 -4.33 9.07
N SER A 11 9.69 -3.54 9.58
CA SER A 11 9.36 -2.26 8.99
C SER A 11 10.53 -1.28 9.13
N PHE A 12 10.82 -0.52 8.08
CA PHE A 12 11.91 0.46 8.02
C PHE A 12 11.70 1.64 8.98
N ILE A 13 10.44 2.07 9.10
CA ILE A 13 9.97 3.04 10.10
C ILE A 13 8.99 2.35 11.04
N ARG A 14 8.63 3.01 12.13
CA ARG A 14 7.68 2.45 13.11
C ARG A 14 6.37 2.08 12.42
N GLU A 15 5.93 0.84 12.66
CA GLU A 15 4.65 0.37 12.15
C GLU A 15 3.50 1.25 12.67
N GLN A 16 2.51 1.48 11.82
CA GLN A 16 1.34 2.28 12.17
C GLN A 16 0.13 1.37 12.43
N ALA A 17 -0.62 1.62 13.50
CA ALA A 17 -1.83 0.86 13.78
C ALA A 17 -2.88 1.09 12.68
N VAL A 18 -3.56 0.03 12.26
CA VAL A 18 -4.65 0.03 11.29
C VAL A 18 -5.88 -0.59 11.96
N ARG A 19 -7.04 0.05 11.86
CA ARG A 19 -8.32 -0.49 12.35
C ARG A 19 -9.30 -0.73 11.23
N ILE A 20 -9.82 -1.95 11.15
CA ILE A 20 -10.77 -2.40 10.12
C ILE A 20 -11.93 -3.11 10.82
N GLY A 21 -13.08 -2.43 10.91
CA GLY A 21 -14.13 -2.86 11.82
C GLY A 21 -13.57 -3.03 13.24
N ASP A 22 -13.78 -4.20 13.84
CA ASP A 22 -13.25 -4.53 15.18
C ASP A 22 -11.83 -5.10 15.16
N ARG A 23 -11.26 -5.34 13.97
CA ARG A 23 -9.93 -5.97 13.81
C ARG A 23 -8.82 -4.92 13.87
N ARG A 24 -7.69 -5.34 14.45
CA ARG A 24 -6.49 -4.53 14.60
C ARG A 24 -5.36 -5.14 13.80
N PHE A 25 -4.72 -4.31 12.99
CA PHE A 25 -3.54 -4.66 12.22
C PHE A 25 -2.47 -3.59 12.39
N ARG A 26 -1.32 -3.82 11.74
CA ARG A 26 -0.18 -2.91 11.68
C ARG A 26 0.24 -2.76 10.22
N ALA A 27 0.34 -1.52 9.75
CA ALA A 27 0.93 -1.20 8.46
C ALA A 27 2.45 -1.05 8.61
N GLY A 28 3.20 -1.71 7.73
CA GLY A 28 4.65 -1.62 7.66
C GLY A 28 5.14 -1.36 6.24
N MET A 29 6.42 -1.00 6.13
CA MET A 29 7.07 -0.79 4.84
C MET A 29 8.53 -1.24 4.83
N SER A 30 9.04 -1.68 3.69
CA SER A 30 10.45 -2.04 3.54
C SER A 30 11.29 -0.77 3.44
N ARG A 31 12.61 -0.90 3.61
CA ARG A 31 13.53 0.21 3.33
C ARG A 31 13.37 0.60 1.85
N PRO A 32 13.06 1.86 1.54
CA PRO A 32 12.91 2.28 0.16
C PRO A 32 14.26 2.31 -0.56
N THR A 33 14.21 2.15 -1.87
CA THR A 33 15.38 2.23 -2.76
C THR A 33 15.04 3.08 -3.97
N THR A 34 16.04 3.73 -4.56
CA THR A 34 15.89 4.39 -5.86
C THR A 34 16.23 3.39 -6.95
N GLY A 35 15.27 3.10 -7.81
CA GLY A 35 15.40 2.25 -8.98
C GLY A 35 15.72 3.04 -10.26
N PRO A 36 15.62 2.39 -11.42
CA PRO A 36 15.79 3.05 -12.73
C PRO A 36 14.82 4.23 -12.90
N ASP A 37 15.20 5.22 -13.72
CA ASP A 37 14.40 6.42 -14.02
C ASP A 37 13.89 7.18 -12.77
N ASP A 38 14.68 7.17 -11.70
CA ASP A 38 14.40 7.82 -10.41
C ASP A 38 13.10 7.34 -9.73
N TRP A 39 12.65 6.12 -10.04
CA TRP A 39 11.52 5.54 -9.32
C TRP A 39 11.93 5.22 -7.88
N TRP A 40 11.24 5.80 -6.92
CA TRP A 40 11.34 5.42 -5.52
C TRP A 40 10.49 4.17 -5.28
N LEU A 41 11.12 3.10 -4.85
CA LEU A 41 10.54 1.75 -4.74
C LEU A 41 10.48 1.30 -3.28
N THR A 42 9.35 0.73 -2.87
CA THR A 42 9.19 0.06 -1.58
C THR A 42 8.14 -1.05 -1.63
N VAL A 43 8.10 -1.90 -0.61
CA VAL A 43 6.99 -2.82 -0.33
C VAL A 43 6.20 -2.28 0.86
N LEU A 44 4.89 -2.19 0.72
CA LEU A 44 3.95 -1.82 1.78
C LEU A 44 3.11 -3.06 2.15
N TRP A 45 2.84 -3.28 3.43
CA TRP A 45 2.00 -4.41 3.86
C TRP A 45 1.17 -4.07 5.08
N VAL A 46 0.12 -4.86 5.31
CA VAL A 46 -0.63 -4.87 6.56
C VAL A 46 -0.60 -6.27 7.15
N ALA A 47 -0.25 -6.37 8.43
CA ALA A 47 -0.11 -7.64 9.14
C ALA A 47 -0.70 -7.58 10.55
N ASP A 48 -1.05 -8.74 11.08
CA ASP A 48 -1.28 -8.97 12.51
C ASP A 48 -0.30 -10.05 13.00
N ASP A 49 -0.58 -10.66 14.15
CA ASP A 49 0.31 -11.65 14.76
C ASP A 49 0.31 -12.99 13.97
N ASP A 50 -0.69 -13.22 13.10
CA ASP A 50 -0.78 -14.40 12.24
C ASP A 50 -0.07 -14.19 10.89
N GLY A 51 0.41 -12.98 10.59
CA GLY A 51 1.12 -12.64 9.36
C GLY A 51 0.41 -11.58 8.51
N VAL A 52 0.77 -11.50 7.22
CA VAL A 52 0.19 -10.53 6.29
C VAL A 52 -1.29 -10.84 6.07
N ALA A 53 -2.14 -9.84 6.28
CA ALA A 53 -3.57 -9.93 6.06
C ALA A 53 -3.88 -10.22 4.58
N SER A 54 -5.06 -10.77 4.29
CA SER A 54 -5.59 -10.85 2.93
C SER A 54 -6.29 -9.54 2.55
N PHE A 55 -6.33 -9.17 1.28
CA PHE A 55 -7.21 -8.10 0.82
C PHE A 55 -8.69 -8.36 1.18
N THR A 56 -9.09 -9.63 1.28
CA THR A 56 -10.45 -10.01 1.75
C THR A 56 -10.69 -9.61 3.20
N ASP A 57 -9.65 -9.54 4.05
CA ASP A 57 -9.79 -9.14 5.45
C ASP A 57 -10.18 -7.67 5.62
N ILE A 58 -9.96 -6.86 4.57
CA ILE A 58 -10.24 -5.43 4.54
C ILE A 58 -11.25 -5.02 3.47
N ALA A 59 -11.92 -6.01 2.87
CA ALA A 59 -12.99 -5.76 1.92
C ALA A 59 -14.13 -4.93 2.57
N PRO A 60 -14.95 -4.24 1.75
CA PRO A 60 -16.16 -3.60 2.23
C PRO A 60 -17.05 -4.57 3.00
N SER A 61 -17.80 -4.09 3.99
CA SER A 61 -18.69 -4.92 4.80
C SER A 61 -19.80 -5.60 3.99
N SER A 62 -20.16 -5.05 2.82
CA SER A 62 -21.08 -5.64 1.84
C SER A 62 -20.46 -6.79 1.03
N GLY A 63 -19.16 -7.05 1.19
CA GLY A 63 -18.38 -8.05 0.47
C GLY A 63 -17.39 -7.43 -0.53
N PRO A 64 -16.40 -8.23 -1.00
CA PRO A 64 -15.42 -7.78 -1.97
C PRO A 64 -16.07 -7.49 -3.35
N PRO A 65 -15.82 -6.31 -3.94
CA PRO A 65 -16.17 -5.98 -5.31
C PRO A 65 -15.59 -6.96 -6.35
N ALA A 66 -16.17 -6.97 -7.56
CA ALA A 66 -15.65 -7.75 -8.69
C ALA A 66 -14.29 -7.24 -9.18
N ASP A 67 -14.10 -5.92 -9.19
CA ASP A 67 -12.83 -5.31 -9.60
C ASP A 67 -11.70 -5.65 -8.62
N PRO A 68 -10.45 -5.79 -9.11
CA PRO A 68 -9.30 -6.02 -8.25
C PRO A 68 -9.11 -4.92 -7.19
N PRO A 69 -8.61 -5.26 -5.98
CA PRO A 69 -8.49 -4.30 -4.89
C PRO A 69 -7.60 -3.09 -5.22
N LEU A 70 -6.59 -3.27 -6.09
CA LEU A 70 -5.71 -2.17 -6.51
C LEU A 70 -6.40 -1.09 -7.34
N VAL A 71 -7.54 -1.39 -7.97
CA VAL A 71 -8.36 -0.39 -8.67
C VAL A 71 -8.92 0.64 -7.68
N ARG A 72 -9.11 0.24 -6.42
CA ARG A 72 -9.56 1.12 -5.32
C ARG A 72 -8.39 1.70 -4.53
N LEU A 73 -7.42 0.86 -4.18
CA LEU A 73 -6.26 1.27 -3.37
C LEU A 73 -5.37 2.28 -4.12
N GLY A 74 -5.15 2.08 -5.43
CA GLY A 74 -4.31 2.94 -6.26
C GLY A 74 -4.72 4.42 -6.20
N PRO A 75 -5.96 4.75 -6.61
CA PRO A 75 -6.47 6.12 -6.51
C PRO A 75 -6.46 6.69 -5.09
N ALA A 76 -6.72 5.86 -4.07
CA ALA A 76 -6.69 6.32 -2.67
C ALA A 76 -5.28 6.75 -2.23
N ILE A 77 -4.25 5.95 -2.54
CA ILE A 77 -2.85 6.30 -2.26
C ILE A 77 -2.40 7.50 -3.10
N ALA A 78 -2.75 7.50 -4.39
CA ALA A 78 -2.41 8.61 -5.28
C ALA A 78 -2.99 9.93 -4.75
N GLY A 79 -4.25 9.91 -4.30
CA GLY A 79 -4.93 11.07 -3.71
C GLY A 79 -4.31 11.52 -2.40
N SER A 80 -3.94 10.60 -1.50
CA SER A 80 -3.33 10.95 -0.19
C SER A 80 -1.93 11.56 -0.32
N LEU A 81 -1.24 11.28 -1.43
CA LEU A 81 0.09 11.79 -1.75
C LEU A 81 0.08 12.84 -2.87
N SER A 82 -1.10 13.36 -3.22
CA SER A 82 -1.24 14.40 -4.24
C SER A 82 -0.44 15.65 -3.88
N GLY A 83 0.23 16.26 -4.85
CA GLY A 83 1.16 17.38 -4.65
C GLY A 83 2.55 16.99 -4.13
N LEU A 84 2.78 15.71 -3.85
CA LEU A 84 4.11 15.13 -3.60
C LEU A 84 4.60 14.28 -4.78
N ILE A 85 3.70 13.49 -5.36
CA ILE A 85 3.97 12.64 -6.53
C ILE A 85 3.96 13.51 -7.78
N ARG A 86 4.93 13.27 -8.66
CA ARG A 86 5.04 13.93 -9.96
C ARG A 86 3.83 13.65 -10.84
N GLU A 87 3.33 14.68 -11.50
CA GLU A 87 2.35 14.49 -12.57
C GLU A 87 3.04 14.32 -13.94
N GLU A 88 2.73 13.22 -14.63
CA GLU A 88 3.20 12.93 -15.99
C GLU A 88 1.98 12.67 -16.89
N ASN A 89 1.80 13.49 -17.94
CA ASN A 89 0.69 13.36 -18.89
C ASN A 89 -0.71 13.35 -18.24
N GLY A 90 -0.94 14.22 -17.24
CA GLY A 90 -2.24 14.32 -16.56
C GLY A 90 -2.49 13.22 -15.51
N ARG A 91 -1.46 12.44 -15.14
CA ARG A 91 -1.58 11.33 -14.18
C ARG A 91 -0.43 11.36 -13.18
N LEU A 92 -0.76 11.11 -11.91
CA LEU A 92 0.26 10.94 -10.89
C LEU A 92 1.12 9.71 -11.19
N ALA A 93 2.44 9.88 -11.16
CA ALA A 93 3.44 8.86 -11.41
C ALA A 93 3.56 7.89 -10.22
N VAL A 94 2.55 7.03 -10.08
CA VAL A 94 2.47 5.96 -9.09
C VAL A 94 2.18 4.62 -9.75
N ARG A 95 2.82 3.55 -9.28
CA ARG A 95 2.55 2.18 -9.71
C ARG A 95 2.41 1.29 -8.49
N LEU A 96 1.35 0.51 -8.44
CA LEU A 96 1.14 -0.51 -7.41
C LEU A 96 1.00 -1.87 -8.06
N THR A 97 1.63 -2.89 -7.47
CA THR A 97 1.51 -4.27 -7.92
C THR A 97 1.48 -5.19 -6.69
N PRO A 98 0.62 -6.22 -6.64
CA PRO A 98 0.63 -7.14 -5.50
C PRO A 98 1.99 -7.81 -5.38
N VAL A 99 2.43 -8.08 -4.15
CA VAL A 99 3.64 -8.88 -3.92
C VAL A 99 3.45 -10.29 -4.47
N VAL A 100 2.26 -10.85 -4.23
CA VAL A 100 1.78 -12.12 -4.76
C VAL A 100 0.47 -11.87 -5.50
N ALA A 101 0.40 -12.28 -6.76
CA ALA A 101 -0.82 -12.19 -7.57
C ALA A 101 -1.90 -13.15 -7.05
N PRO A 102 -3.20 -12.83 -7.24
CA PRO A 102 -4.26 -13.78 -6.91
C PRO A 102 -4.12 -15.05 -7.76
N GLU A 103 -4.21 -16.22 -7.11
CA GLU A 103 -4.18 -17.52 -7.79
C GLU A 103 -5.39 -17.71 -8.72
N ASP A 104 -6.55 -17.21 -8.27
CA ASP A 104 -7.81 -17.25 -9.00
C ASP A 104 -8.20 -15.82 -9.40
N THR A 105 -8.09 -15.53 -10.70
CA THR A 105 -8.40 -14.21 -11.27
C THR A 105 -9.88 -13.86 -11.18
N SER A 106 -10.78 -14.85 -10.99
CA SER A 106 -12.20 -14.60 -10.69
C SER A 106 -12.45 -14.18 -9.24
N ARG A 107 -11.43 -14.30 -8.37
CA ARG A 107 -11.47 -13.92 -6.96
C ARG A 107 -10.28 -13.01 -6.62
N PRO A 108 -10.20 -11.82 -7.22
CA PRO A 108 -8.98 -10.99 -7.19
C PRO A 108 -8.63 -10.42 -5.81
N TRP A 109 -9.56 -10.51 -4.84
CA TRP A 109 -9.37 -10.12 -3.45
C TRP A 109 -8.72 -11.20 -2.58
N ARG A 110 -8.55 -12.43 -3.09
CA ARG A 110 -7.91 -13.54 -2.38
C ARG A 110 -6.41 -13.55 -2.61
N CYS A 111 -5.77 -12.46 -2.24
CA CYS A 111 -4.31 -12.33 -2.24
C CYS A 111 -3.86 -11.55 -1.00
N PRO A 112 -2.59 -11.71 -0.59
CA PRO A 112 -2.02 -10.97 0.53
C PRO A 112 -2.06 -9.45 0.30
N LEU A 113 -2.37 -8.70 1.35
CA LEU A 113 -2.30 -7.25 1.45
C LEU A 113 -0.84 -6.81 1.64
N ALA A 114 -0.04 -7.12 0.63
CA ALA A 114 1.31 -6.62 0.45
C ALA A 114 1.47 -6.16 -1.00
N VAL A 115 1.97 -4.94 -1.20
CA VAL A 115 2.08 -4.30 -2.51
C VAL A 115 3.48 -3.75 -2.72
N ARG A 116 4.03 -3.98 -3.91
CA ARG A 116 5.17 -3.21 -4.44
C ARG A 116 4.63 -1.85 -4.87
N ALA A 117 5.17 -0.79 -4.31
CA ALA A 117 4.82 0.58 -4.63
C ALA A 117 6.02 1.28 -5.26
N ALA A 118 5.75 2.01 -6.34
CA ALA A 118 6.73 2.85 -7.01
C ALA A 118 6.15 4.26 -7.17
N PHE A 119 6.93 5.27 -6.85
CA PHE A 119 6.56 6.68 -6.99
C PHE A 119 7.68 7.44 -7.70
N LYS A 120 7.33 8.42 -8.54
CA LYS A 120 8.24 9.52 -8.87
C LYS A 120 7.82 10.74 -8.10
N TRP A 121 8.77 11.39 -7.43
CA TRP A 121 8.49 12.57 -6.64
C TRP A 121 8.61 13.85 -7.47
N GLU A 122 7.87 14.87 -7.06
CA GLU A 122 8.14 16.23 -7.47
C GLU A 122 9.56 16.63 -7.04
N ALA A 123 10.37 17.14 -7.96
CA ALA A 123 11.81 17.35 -7.73
C ALA A 123 12.08 18.29 -6.53
N VAL A 124 11.25 19.31 -6.36
CA VAL A 124 11.33 20.24 -5.22
C VAL A 124 11.05 19.52 -3.89
N ARG A 125 10.15 18.52 -3.89
CA ARG A 125 9.82 17.74 -2.69
C ARG A 125 10.92 16.75 -2.34
N GLU A 126 11.47 16.08 -3.33
CA GLU A 126 12.59 15.16 -3.17
C GLU A 126 13.81 15.85 -2.56
N ALA A 127 14.12 17.09 -3.00
CA ALA A 127 15.23 17.87 -2.46
C ALA A 127 14.98 18.39 -1.03
N ALA A 128 13.71 18.59 -0.65
CA ALA A 128 13.35 19.23 0.61
C ALA A 128 13.10 18.24 1.77
N LEU A 129 12.76 16.98 1.47
CA LEU A 129 12.32 16.01 2.47
C LEU A 129 13.39 14.96 2.75
N PRO A 130 13.77 14.74 4.02
CA PRO A 130 14.59 13.59 4.39
C PRO A 130 13.89 12.26 4.04
N PRO A 131 14.64 11.20 3.69
CA PRO A 131 14.06 9.91 3.31
C PRO A 131 13.09 9.30 4.35
N ALA A 132 13.37 9.49 5.64
CA ALA A 132 12.50 9.01 6.72
C ALA A 132 11.16 9.77 6.76
N GLN A 133 11.16 11.07 6.46
CA GLN A 133 9.92 11.86 6.42
C GLN A 133 9.06 11.46 5.22
N LEU A 134 9.68 11.19 4.07
CA LEU A 134 8.99 10.70 2.89
C LEU A 134 8.38 9.30 3.13
N ALA A 135 9.14 8.42 3.79
CA ALA A 135 8.64 7.11 4.22
C ALA A 135 7.42 7.24 5.15
N GLU A 136 7.45 8.16 6.11
CA GLU A 136 6.33 8.40 7.03
C GLU A 136 5.06 8.86 6.30
N LEU A 137 5.21 9.77 5.32
CA LEU A 137 4.10 10.24 4.50
C LEU A 137 3.49 9.11 3.67
N VAL A 138 4.33 8.27 3.05
CA VAL A 138 3.88 7.11 2.28
C VAL A 138 3.16 6.10 3.16
N LEU A 139 3.72 5.74 4.33
CA LEU A 139 3.11 4.77 5.22
C LEU A 139 1.79 5.27 5.80
N THR A 140 1.71 6.57 6.14
CA THR A 140 0.47 7.22 6.59
C THR A 140 -0.59 7.20 5.49
N GLY A 141 -0.23 7.61 4.27
CA GLY A 141 -1.15 7.60 3.13
C GLY A 141 -1.65 6.21 2.78
N PHE A 142 -0.79 5.19 2.92
CA PHE A 142 -1.17 3.78 2.75
C PHE A 142 -2.12 3.30 3.84
N ARG A 143 -1.80 3.55 5.12
CA ARG A 143 -2.66 3.22 6.28
C ARG A 143 -4.06 3.80 6.08
N ASP A 144 -4.16 5.10 5.81
CA ASP A 144 -5.45 5.79 5.67
C ASP A 144 -6.24 5.28 4.46
N SER A 145 -5.55 4.94 3.38
CA SER A 145 -6.18 4.34 2.20
C SER A 145 -6.76 2.97 2.50
N VAL A 146 -6.02 2.13 3.24
CA VAL A 146 -6.48 0.80 3.69
C VAL A 146 -7.70 0.92 4.60
N GLU A 147 -7.66 1.78 5.62
CA GLU A 147 -8.81 2.01 6.51
C GLU A 147 -10.03 2.55 5.73
N GLY A 148 -9.78 3.37 4.71
CA GLY A 148 -10.80 3.87 3.81
C GLY A 148 -11.47 2.80 2.96
N MET A 149 -10.79 1.70 2.62
CA MET A 149 -11.33 0.65 1.75
C MET A 149 -12.50 -0.12 2.38
N HIS A 150 -12.48 -0.30 3.70
CA HIS A 150 -13.57 -1.00 4.39
C HIS A 150 -14.88 -0.17 4.41
N ARG A 151 -14.77 1.16 4.36
CA ARG A 151 -15.91 2.09 4.42
C ARG A 151 -16.56 2.38 3.06
N ARG A 152 -15.94 2.00 1.94
CA ARG A 152 -16.30 2.43 0.57
C ARG A 152 -16.51 1.24 -0.37
#